data_AF-A0A949LQY1-F1
#
_entry.id   AF-A0A949LQY1-F1
#
_cell.length_a   1.000
_cell.length_b   1.000
_cell.length_c   1.000
_cell.angle_alpha   90.00
_cell.angle_beta   90.00
_cell.angle_gamma   90.00
#
_symmetry.space_group_name_H-M   'P 1'
#
loop_
_entity.id
_entity.type
_entity.pdbx_description
1 polymer ?
#
loop_
_entity_poly.entity_id
_entity_poly.type
_entity_poly.pdbx_seq_one_letter_code
_entity_poly.pdbx_strand_id
1 'polypeptide(L)'
;MTALTDSFLAEQHDNSFADFAASVPGLSYASGGPTNNLIAIRGVTTGGSQLGSAVGLYLDDVPLGASTQFGLGFQSFNVNLFDLDRVEVLNGPQGTLYGSNALGGAIRYITKSPDLDTFSARGEIEGSDTGHSSDNDALRGMVNVPLLDGKAAIRVVGLQQFDSGYAQDPTHGRKDVGSARTLGGRISFLAQINEDVDIRLSAYLQGISAMGSDVALRDPVSHAAAAGPYDQSYALAQPSLNTVSVYSGVIDWNLQWAKLTS
;
A
#
# COMPACT_ATOMS: atom_id res chain seq x y z
N MET A 1 -7.38 -0.51 18.28
CA MET A 1 -6.27 -0.58 17.31
C MET A 1 -6.14 -2.03 16.90
N THR A 2 -5.96 -2.28 15.60
CA THR A 2 -5.66 -3.60 15.06
C THR A 2 -4.26 -3.54 14.47
N ALA A 3 -3.41 -4.54 14.71
CA ALA A 3 -2.07 -4.62 14.14
C ALA A 3 -1.90 -5.97 13.45
N LEU A 4 -1.52 -5.94 12.18
CA LEU A 4 -1.30 -7.10 11.33
C LEU A 4 0.20 -7.25 11.11
N THR A 5 0.83 -8.26 11.69
CA THR A 5 2.29 -8.45 11.62
C THR A 5 2.71 -9.07 10.28
N ASP A 6 3.99 -8.97 9.93
CA ASP A 6 4.59 -9.65 8.77
C ASP A 6 4.20 -11.12 8.69
N SER A 7 4.24 -11.85 9.81
CA SER A 7 3.88 -13.26 9.86
C SER A 7 2.42 -13.51 9.50
N PHE A 8 1.52 -12.64 9.97
CA PHE A 8 0.09 -12.75 9.67
C PHE A 8 -0.19 -12.45 8.20
N LEU A 9 0.37 -11.36 7.68
CA LEU A 9 0.22 -10.97 6.28
C LEU A 9 0.76 -12.05 5.34
N ALA A 10 1.94 -12.60 5.66
CA ALA A 10 2.53 -13.69 4.90
C ALA A 10 1.71 -14.99 4.96
N GLU A 11 1.12 -15.33 6.12
CA GLU A 11 0.27 -16.52 6.28
C GLU A 11 -1.06 -16.41 5.51
N GLN A 12 -1.63 -15.20 5.44
CA GLN A 12 -2.85 -14.94 4.67
C GLN A 12 -2.60 -14.71 3.18
N HIS A 13 -1.34 -14.64 2.74
CA HIS A 13 -0.95 -14.20 1.40
C HIS A 13 -1.48 -12.79 1.06
N ASP A 14 -1.55 -11.92 2.07
CA ASP A 14 -1.95 -10.54 1.88
C ASP A 14 -0.82 -9.77 1.19
N ASN A 15 -1.10 -9.29 -0.01
CA ASN A 15 -0.11 -8.66 -0.90
C ASN A 15 -0.41 -7.19 -1.18
N SER A 16 -1.66 -6.80 -0.94
CA SER A 16 -2.21 -5.50 -1.25
C SER A 16 -3.13 -4.99 -0.15
N PHE A 17 -3.54 -3.73 -0.25
CA PHE A 17 -4.53 -3.15 0.64
C PHE A 17 -5.85 -3.95 0.68
N ALA A 18 -6.29 -4.45 -0.47
CA ALA A 18 -7.57 -5.16 -0.58
C ALA A 18 -7.60 -6.45 0.25
N ASP A 19 -6.48 -7.16 0.30
CA ASP A 19 -6.38 -8.48 0.94
C ASP A 19 -6.54 -8.36 2.46
N PHE A 20 -5.73 -7.48 3.07
CA PHE A 20 -5.79 -7.31 4.52
C PHE A 20 -7.03 -6.52 4.97
N ALA A 21 -7.66 -5.71 4.12
CA ALA A 21 -8.81 -4.91 4.51
C ALA A 21 -9.98 -5.76 5.02
N ALA A 22 -10.16 -6.96 4.47
CA ALA A 22 -11.18 -7.92 4.89
C ALA A 22 -10.94 -8.49 6.30
N SER A 23 -9.69 -8.51 6.79
CA SER A 23 -9.34 -9.05 8.10
C SER A 23 -9.51 -8.04 9.25
N VAL A 24 -9.79 -6.77 8.95
CA VAL A 24 -9.88 -5.70 9.94
C VAL A 24 -11.33 -5.29 10.21
N PRO A 25 -11.87 -5.51 11.42
CA PRO A 25 -13.24 -5.12 11.74
C PRO A 25 -13.48 -3.62 11.64
N GLY A 26 -14.54 -3.23 10.94
CA GLY A 26 -14.94 -1.83 10.77
C GLY A 26 -14.12 -1.07 9.73
N LEU A 27 -13.13 -1.71 9.09
CA LEU A 27 -12.52 -1.23 7.85
C LEU A 27 -13.38 -1.73 6.68
N SER A 28 -13.63 -0.84 5.73
CA SER A 28 -14.31 -1.17 4.48
C SER A 28 -13.72 -0.33 3.37
N TYR A 29 -13.76 -0.84 2.14
CA TYR A 29 -13.33 -0.09 0.98
C TYR A 29 -14.24 -0.34 -0.21
N ALA A 30 -14.22 0.58 -1.15
CA ALA A 30 -14.82 0.41 -2.48
C ALA A 30 -13.73 0.64 -3.53
N SER A 31 -13.47 -0.38 -4.35
CA SER A 31 -12.54 -0.25 -5.49
C SER A 31 -13.22 0.44 -6.66
N GLY A 32 -12.53 1.42 -7.24
CA GLY A 32 -12.78 1.95 -8.58
C GLY A 32 -11.75 1.47 -9.61
N GLY A 33 -10.85 0.57 -9.22
CA GLY A 33 -9.72 0.09 -10.02
C GLY A 33 -8.44 0.00 -9.17
N PRO A 34 -7.36 -0.60 -9.70
CA PRO A 34 -6.18 -0.94 -8.90
C PRO A 34 -5.45 0.23 -8.22
N THR A 35 -5.63 1.45 -8.72
CA THR A 35 -5.03 2.68 -8.17
C THR A 35 -6.05 3.63 -7.52
N ASN A 36 -7.29 3.18 -7.31
CA ASN A 36 -8.38 4.03 -6.87
C ASN A 36 -9.28 3.26 -5.90
N ASN A 37 -9.04 3.43 -4.59
CA ASN A 37 -9.88 2.83 -3.56
C ASN A 37 -10.40 3.90 -2.62
N LEU A 38 -11.71 3.90 -2.41
CA LEU A 38 -12.34 4.70 -1.37
C LEU A 38 -12.29 3.93 -0.06
N ILE A 39 -11.53 4.43 0.91
CA ILE A 39 -11.38 3.80 2.23
C ILE A 39 -12.37 4.42 3.21
N ALA A 40 -12.98 3.58 4.05
CA ALA A 40 -13.84 4.01 5.14
C ALA A 40 -13.55 3.19 6.41
N ILE A 41 -13.42 3.89 7.54
CA ILE A 41 -13.33 3.27 8.87
C ILE A 41 -14.57 3.65 9.66
N ARG A 42 -15.29 2.65 10.19
CA ARG A 42 -16.59 2.80 10.87
C ARG A 42 -17.62 3.59 10.04
N GLY A 43 -17.58 3.40 8.72
CA GLY A 43 -18.47 4.10 7.78
C GLY A 43 -18.13 5.58 7.54
N VAL A 44 -17.06 6.10 8.13
CA VAL A 44 -16.61 7.48 7.92
C VAL A 44 -15.72 7.54 6.69
N THR A 45 -16.18 8.26 5.67
CA THR A 45 -15.46 8.49 4.42
C THR A 45 -15.84 9.84 3.82
N THR A 46 -14.98 10.41 3.00
CA THR A 46 -15.24 11.66 2.26
C THR A 46 -15.99 11.42 0.95
N GLY A 47 -16.22 10.15 0.59
CA GLY A 47 -16.86 9.77 -0.68
C GLY A 47 -15.92 9.94 -1.89
N GLY A 48 -16.40 9.54 -3.07
CA GLY A 48 -15.59 9.54 -4.31
C GLY A 48 -15.46 10.89 -5.02
N SER A 49 -15.70 12.02 -4.35
CA SER A 49 -15.71 13.34 -5.03
C SER A 49 -15.10 14.48 -4.21
N GLN A 50 -14.53 14.20 -3.05
CA GLN A 50 -13.89 15.20 -2.19
C GLN A 50 -12.36 15.13 -2.28
N LEU A 51 -11.72 16.28 -2.06
CA LEU A 51 -10.27 16.45 -2.18
C LEU A 51 -9.48 15.89 -0.97
N GLY A 52 -10.14 15.66 0.17
CA GLY A 52 -9.53 15.10 1.38
C GLY A 52 -9.91 13.63 1.59
N SER A 53 -9.10 12.91 2.37
CA SER A 53 -9.45 11.57 2.87
C SER A 53 -9.93 11.66 4.32
N ALA A 54 -10.94 10.86 4.68
CA ALA A 54 -11.35 10.72 6.08
C ALA A 54 -10.41 9.80 6.89
N VAL A 55 -9.61 8.98 6.19
CA VAL A 55 -8.68 8.02 6.77
C VAL A 55 -7.27 8.38 6.33
N GLY A 56 -6.39 8.65 7.29
CA GLY A 56 -5.01 9.01 7.01
C GLY A 56 -4.20 7.77 6.69
N LEU A 57 -3.44 7.77 5.60
CA LEU A 57 -2.50 6.70 5.28
C LEU A 57 -1.08 7.18 5.61
N TYR A 58 -0.24 6.29 6.14
CA TYR A 58 1.15 6.60 6.52
C TYR A 58 2.08 5.46 6.14
N LEU A 59 3.25 5.79 5.59
CA LEU A 59 4.38 4.86 5.50
C LEU A 59 5.40 5.29 6.55
N ASP A 60 5.63 4.41 7.52
CA ASP A 60 6.23 4.74 8.81
C ASP A 60 5.49 5.92 9.46
N ASP A 61 6.15 7.08 9.56
CA ASP A 61 5.61 8.33 10.10
C ASP A 61 5.36 9.38 9.02
N VAL A 62 5.55 9.04 7.74
CA VAL A 62 5.32 9.95 6.62
C VAL A 62 3.89 9.78 6.12
N PRO A 63 3.07 10.84 6.10
CA PRO A 63 1.71 10.77 5.55
C PRO A 63 1.75 10.47 4.06
N LEU A 64 1.04 9.42 3.66
CA LEU A 64 0.67 9.13 2.28
C LEU A 64 -0.68 9.78 2.03
N GLY A 65 -0.73 10.77 1.14
CA GLY A 65 -1.95 11.53 0.94
C GLY A 65 -1.83 12.56 -0.16
N ALA A 66 -2.98 12.91 -0.71
CA ALA A 66 -3.09 14.06 -1.59
C ALA A 66 -2.70 15.36 -0.86
N SER A 67 -1.52 15.87 -1.15
CA SER A 67 -1.08 17.22 -0.78
C SER A 67 -1.49 18.28 -1.81
N THR A 68 -2.19 17.87 -2.89
CA THR A 68 -2.60 18.74 -3.99
C THR A 68 -4.07 18.54 -4.35
N GLN A 69 -4.70 19.55 -4.93
CA GLN A 69 -6.08 19.53 -5.45
C GLN A 69 -6.34 18.47 -6.53
N PHE A 70 -5.29 17.85 -7.07
CA PHE A 70 -5.38 16.76 -8.07
C PHE A 70 -5.13 15.39 -7.46
N GLY A 71 -4.60 15.33 -6.23
CA GLY A 71 -4.66 14.14 -5.42
C GLY A 71 -6.10 14.02 -4.93
N LEU A 72 -6.89 13.24 -5.64
CA LEU A 72 -8.25 13.00 -5.21
C LEU A 72 -8.22 12.09 -3.97
N GLY A 73 -9.07 12.34 -2.97
CA GLY A 73 -9.07 11.63 -1.67
C GLY A 73 -9.34 10.12 -1.72
N PHE A 74 -9.53 9.57 -2.91
CA PHE A 74 -9.78 8.17 -3.25
C PHE A 74 -8.60 7.52 -3.98
N GLN A 75 -7.48 8.24 -4.16
CA GLN A 75 -6.20 7.65 -4.55
C GLN A 75 -5.64 6.89 -3.34
N SER A 76 -6.00 5.62 -3.22
CA SER A 76 -5.39 4.73 -2.26
C SER A 76 -4.00 4.36 -2.76
N PHE A 77 -3.00 4.70 -1.95
CA PHE A 77 -1.64 4.24 -2.18
C PHE A 77 -1.59 2.77 -1.76
N ASN A 78 -1.69 1.87 -2.74
CA ASN A 78 -1.60 0.44 -2.52
C ASN A 78 -0.13 0.07 -2.27
N VAL A 79 0.34 0.29 -1.04
CA VAL A 79 1.70 -0.04 -0.61
C VAL A 79 1.84 -1.55 -0.60
N ASN A 80 2.86 -2.08 -1.28
CA ASN A 80 3.13 -3.51 -1.23
C ASN A 80 3.52 -3.94 0.20
N LEU A 81 3.01 -5.09 0.64
CA LEU A 81 3.14 -5.53 2.03
C LEU A 81 4.41 -6.33 2.32
N PHE A 82 5.20 -6.66 1.29
CA PHE A 82 6.44 -7.40 1.46
C PHE A 82 7.47 -6.58 2.25
N ASP A 83 8.09 -7.24 3.22
CA ASP A 83 9.10 -6.65 4.09
C ASP A 83 8.62 -5.46 4.95
N LEU A 84 7.34 -5.48 5.30
CA LEU A 84 6.79 -4.69 6.40
C LEU A 84 7.01 -5.41 7.72
N ASP A 85 7.14 -4.64 8.80
CA ASP A 85 7.07 -5.20 10.16
C ASP A 85 5.62 -5.48 10.52
N ARG A 86 4.74 -4.50 10.26
CA ARG A 86 3.31 -4.58 10.49
C ARG A 86 2.50 -3.49 9.78
N VAL A 87 1.20 -3.73 9.65
CA VAL A 87 0.18 -2.73 9.32
C VAL A 87 -0.65 -2.43 10.56
N GLU A 88 -0.77 -1.15 10.93
CA GLU A 88 -1.57 -0.71 12.07
C GLU A 88 -2.83 0.03 11.58
N VAL A 89 -4.00 -0.39 12.04
CA VAL A 89 -5.28 0.29 11.80
C VAL A 89 -5.81 0.90 13.09
N LEU A 90 -5.87 2.23 13.09
CA LEU A 90 -6.35 3.07 14.18
C LEU A 90 -7.79 3.47 13.90
N ASN A 91 -8.72 2.92 14.68
CA ASN A 91 -10.16 3.17 14.53
C ASN A 91 -10.59 4.42 15.31
N GLY A 92 -11.33 5.32 14.64
CA GLY A 92 -11.88 6.55 15.23
C GLY A 92 -10.96 7.76 15.10
N PRO A 93 -11.43 8.97 15.45
CA PRO A 93 -10.70 10.21 15.18
C PRO A 93 -9.29 10.22 15.79
N GLN A 94 -8.30 10.56 14.95
CA GLN A 94 -6.87 10.59 15.26
C GLN A 94 -6.24 11.98 15.02
N GLY A 95 -7.06 13.04 15.05
CA GLY A 95 -6.65 14.39 14.62
C GLY A 95 -5.52 15.04 15.43
N THR A 96 -5.32 14.66 16.69
CA THR A 96 -4.23 15.22 17.52
C THR A 96 -2.85 14.72 17.11
N LEU A 97 -2.73 13.45 16.72
CA LEU A 97 -1.45 12.82 16.36
C LEU A 97 -1.21 12.81 14.84
N TYR A 98 -2.28 12.77 14.05
CA TYR A 98 -2.22 12.51 12.61
C TYR A 98 -2.87 13.63 11.76
N GLY A 99 -3.46 14.66 12.38
CA GLY A 99 -3.93 15.85 11.67
C GLY A 99 -5.26 15.69 10.92
N SER A 100 -5.47 16.55 9.93
CA SER A 100 -6.79 16.84 9.34
C SER A 100 -7.45 15.69 8.58
N ASN A 101 -6.68 14.69 8.13
CA ASN A 101 -7.17 13.59 7.29
C ASN A 101 -7.48 12.33 8.09
N ALA A 102 -7.71 12.44 9.40
CA ALA A 102 -7.84 11.29 10.30
C ALA A 102 -9.17 11.29 11.10
N LEU A 103 -10.26 11.73 10.48
CA LEU A 103 -11.60 11.79 11.10
C LEU A 103 -12.18 10.39 11.37
N GLY A 104 -12.06 9.48 10.41
CA GLY A 104 -12.45 8.08 10.55
C GLY A 104 -11.38 7.24 11.26
N GLY A 105 -10.11 7.62 11.11
CA GLY A 105 -8.97 6.90 11.66
C GLY A 105 -7.71 7.09 10.84
N ALA A 106 -6.75 6.19 11.05
CA ALA A 106 -5.52 6.15 10.28
C ALA A 106 -5.04 4.71 10.05
N ILE A 107 -4.32 4.49 8.96
CA ILE A 107 -3.65 3.23 8.63
C ILE A 107 -2.17 3.52 8.44
N ARG A 108 -1.32 2.75 9.12
CA ARG A 108 0.14 2.90 9.07
C ARG A 108 0.79 1.63 8.57
N TYR A 109 1.61 1.75 7.56
CA TYR A 109 2.50 0.70 7.07
C TYR A 109 3.85 0.91 7.73
N ILE A 110 4.23 0.02 8.65
CA ILE A 110 5.51 0.12 9.37
C ILE A 110 6.51 -0.80 8.68
N THR A 111 7.59 -0.24 8.15
CA THR A 111 8.64 -0.98 7.45
C THR A 111 9.59 -1.67 8.44
N LYS A 112 10.20 -2.80 8.04
CA LYS A 112 11.28 -3.40 8.84
C LYS A 112 12.52 -2.52 8.81
N SER A 113 13.00 -2.15 10.00
CA SER A 113 14.29 -1.49 10.18
C SER A 113 15.45 -2.40 9.77
N PRO A 114 16.60 -1.83 9.31
CA PRO A 114 17.82 -2.60 9.17
C PRO A 114 18.26 -3.23 10.50
N ASP A 115 18.77 -4.46 10.43
CA ASP A 115 19.33 -5.20 11.57
C ASP A 115 20.85 -4.99 11.62
N LEU A 116 21.36 -4.46 12.74
CA LEU A 116 22.76 -4.07 12.94
C LEU A 116 23.71 -5.25 13.14
N ASP A 117 23.18 -6.42 13.49
CA ASP A 117 23.97 -7.56 13.96
C ASP A 117 23.93 -8.72 12.96
N THR A 118 22.84 -8.84 12.20
CA THR A 118 22.56 -10.05 11.42
C THR A 118 22.43 -9.78 9.92
N PHE A 119 23.26 -10.44 9.12
CA PHE A 119 23.01 -10.57 7.69
C PHE A 119 21.78 -11.45 7.46
N SER A 120 20.81 -10.98 6.68
CA SER A 120 19.63 -11.77 6.31
C SER A 120 19.19 -11.48 4.88
N ALA A 121 18.59 -12.46 4.22
CA ALA A 121 17.98 -12.29 2.91
C ALA A 121 16.69 -13.11 2.82
N ARG A 122 15.69 -12.57 2.10
CA ARG A 122 14.41 -13.24 1.82
C ARG A 122 14.09 -13.05 0.34
N GLY A 123 13.68 -14.12 -0.33
CA GLY A 123 13.15 -14.08 -1.68
C GLY A 123 11.79 -14.74 -1.72
N GLU A 124 10.91 -14.23 -2.57
CA GLU A 124 9.55 -14.72 -2.76
C GLU A 124 9.20 -14.70 -4.23
N ILE A 125 8.61 -15.80 -4.70
CA ILE A 125 8.11 -15.96 -6.06
C ILE A 125 6.67 -16.44 -5.94
N GLU A 126 5.77 -15.74 -6.60
CA GLU A 126 4.35 -16.08 -6.63
C GLU A 126 3.90 -16.27 -8.07
N GLY A 127 2.99 -17.23 -8.27
CA GLY A 127 2.24 -17.41 -9.51
C GLY A 127 0.83 -17.85 -9.18
N SER A 128 -0.16 -17.22 -9.82
CA SER A 128 -1.57 -17.56 -9.68
C SER A 128 -2.32 -17.27 -10.98
N ASP A 129 -3.61 -17.59 -11.05
CA ASP A 129 -4.43 -17.38 -12.25
C ASP A 129 -5.74 -16.67 -11.88
N THR A 130 -6.15 -15.74 -12.73
CA THR A 130 -7.43 -15.02 -12.63
C THR A 130 -8.48 -15.65 -13.54
N GLY A 131 -8.65 -16.98 -13.47
CA GLY A 131 -9.73 -17.74 -14.09
C GLY A 131 -10.01 -17.44 -15.56
N HIS A 132 -10.97 -16.56 -15.83
CA HIS A 132 -11.36 -16.18 -17.20
C HIS A 132 -10.42 -15.16 -17.85
N SER A 133 -9.28 -14.86 -17.22
CA SER A 133 -8.32 -13.85 -17.66
C SER A 133 -6.89 -14.42 -17.75
N SER A 134 -5.86 -13.65 -17.41
CA SER A 134 -4.46 -14.05 -17.52
C SER A 134 -3.85 -14.48 -16.16
N ASP A 135 -2.67 -15.09 -16.22
CA ASP A 135 -1.85 -15.42 -15.06
C ASP A 135 -1.38 -14.14 -14.32
N ASN A 136 -1.20 -14.27 -13.01
CA ASN A 136 -0.55 -13.29 -12.14
C ASN A 136 0.86 -13.77 -11.78
N ASP A 137 1.77 -12.83 -11.55
CA ASP A 137 3.12 -13.12 -11.08
C ASP A 137 3.61 -12.11 -10.05
N ALA A 138 4.46 -12.55 -9.12
CA ALA A 138 5.24 -11.66 -8.29
C ALA A 138 6.65 -12.20 -8.06
N LEU A 139 7.62 -11.29 -8.02
CA LEU A 139 8.99 -11.55 -7.59
C LEU A 139 9.39 -10.47 -6.60
N ARG A 140 9.74 -10.89 -5.39
CA ARG A 140 10.10 -9.99 -4.30
C ARG A 140 11.38 -10.46 -3.63
N GLY A 141 12.19 -9.50 -3.19
CA GLY A 141 13.49 -9.78 -2.59
C GLY A 141 13.86 -8.73 -1.57
N MET A 142 14.48 -9.17 -0.48
CA MET A 142 15.07 -8.33 0.53
C MET A 142 16.45 -8.86 0.90
N VAL A 143 17.38 -7.94 1.14
CA VAL A 143 18.67 -8.21 1.78
C VAL A 143 18.94 -7.18 2.87
N ASN A 144 19.44 -7.65 4.01
CA ASN A 144 19.96 -6.87 5.11
C ASN A 144 21.44 -7.17 5.30
N VAL A 145 22.25 -6.13 5.38
CA VAL A 145 23.70 -6.22 5.51
C VAL A 145 24.16 -5.33 6.66
N PRO A 146 24.64 -5.92 7.78
CA PRO A 146 25.47 -5.22 8.74
C PRO A 146 26.74 -4.71 8.05
N LEU A 147 26.99 -3.41 8.15
CA LEU A 147 28.15 -2.74 7.55
C LEU A 147 29.28 -2.54 8.56
N LEU A 148 28.90 -2.30 9.81
CA LEU A 148 29.80 -2.14 10.95
C LEU A 148 29.19 -2.88 12.13
N ASP A 149 29.92 -3.82 12.72
CA ASP A 149 29.47 -4.70 13.80
C ASP A 149 28.68 -3.93 14.87
N GLY A 150 27.36 -4.12 14.89
CA GLY A 150 26.43 -3.49 15.85
C GLY A 150 26.24 -1.99 15.70
N LYS A 151 26.80 -1.33 14.68
CA LYS A 151 26.79 0.14 14.53
C LYS A 151 26.14 0.67 13.28
N ALA A 152 26.16 -0.07 12.18
CA ALA A 152 25.49 0.37 10.97
C ALA A 152 25.02 -0.81 10.14
N ALA A 153 23.85 -0.68 9.51
CA ALA A 153 23.33 -1.64 8.57
C ALA A 153 22.56 -0.97 7.45
N ILE A 154 22.50 -1.69 6.32
CA ILE A 154 21.67 -1.32 5.18
C ILE A 154 20.71 -2.45 4.86
N ARG A 155 19.47 -2.07 4.52
CA ARG A 155 18.43 -2.98 4.06
C ARG A 155 17.93 -2.52 2.71
N VAL A 156 17.91 -3.43 1.74
CA VAL A 156 17.43 -3.17 0.37
C VAL A 156 16.31 -4.16 0.06
N VAL A 157 15.21 -3.64 -0.45
CA VAL A 157 14.03 -4.38 -0.87
C VAL A 157 13.74 -4.02 -2.32
N GLY A 158 13.39 -5.02 -3.13
CA GLY A 158 12.93 -4.85 -4.50
C GLY A 158 11.77 -5.77 -4.80
N LEU A 159 10.80 -5.29 -5.58
CA LEU A 159 9.64 -6.07 -5.97
C LEU A 159 9.17 -5.71 -7.38
N GLN A 160 8.69 -6.72 -8.08
CA GLN A 160 7.84 -6.59 -9.25
C GLN A 160 6.63 -7.50 -9.09
N GLN A 161 5.48 -7.04 -9.54
CA GLN A 161 4.23 -7.80 -9.47
C GLN A 161 3.35 -7.44 -10.66
N PHE A 162 2.68 -8.43 -11.21
CA PHE A 162 1.61 -8.27 -12.17
C PHE A 162 0.35 -8.98 -11.66
N ASP A 163 -0.68 -8.18 -11.45
CA ASP A 163 -2.04 -8.63 -11.17
C ASP A 163 -2.86 -8.46 -12.45
N SER A 164 -3.34 -9.56 -13.01
CA SER A 164 -4.23 -9.54 -14.15
C SER A 164 -5.60 -9.01 -13.73
N GLY A 165 -6.23 -8.29 -14.65
CA GLY A 165 -7.61 -7.86 -14.47
C GLY A 165 -8.55 -9.05 -14.62
N TYR A 166 -9.78 -8.91 -14.16
CA TYR A 166 -10.79 -9.97 -14.27
C TYR A 166 -11.79 -9.72 -15.41
N ALA A 167 -11.81 -8.51 -15.98
CA ALA A 167 -12.79 -8.10 -16.96
C ALA A 167 -12.22 -8.06 -18.40
N GLN A 168 -13.12 -8.12 -19.37
CA GLN A 168 -12.82 -8.04 -20.80
C GLN A 168 -13.55 -6.84 -21.41
N ASP A 169 -12.98 -6.25 -22.46
CA ASP A 169 -13.61 -5.23 -23.30
C ASP A 169 -13.79 -5.79 -24.72
N PRO A 170 -14.92 -6.47 -25.00
CA PRO A 170 -15.19 -7.08 -26.29
C PRO A 170 -15.24 -6.05 -27.43
N THR A 171 -15.67 -4.82 -27.13
CA THR A 171 -15.83 -3.73 -28.12
C THR A 171 -14.48 -3.33 -28.72
N HIS A 172 -13.41 -3.36 -27.94
CA HIS A 172 -12.05 -3.05 -28.39
C HIS A 172 -11.10 -4.25 -28.42
N GLY A 173 -11.62 -5.45 -28.13
CA GLY A 173 -10.84 -6.69 -28.07
C GLY A 173 -9.77 -6.71 -26.98
N ARG A 174 -9.95 -5.99 -25.87
CA ARG A 174 -8.99 -5.98 -24.76
C ARG A 174 -9.36 -7.03 -23.73
N LYS A 175 -8.35 -7.62 -23.11
CA LYS A 175 -8.45 -8.54 -21.97
C LYS A 175 -7.76 -7.91 -20.76
N ASP A 176 -7.95 -8.49 -19.57
CA ASP A 176 -7.31 -8.06 -18.33
C ASP A 176 -7.64 -6.59 -17.96
N VAL A 177 -8.88 -6.18 -18.19
CA VAL A 177 -9.42 -4.91 -17.69
C VAL A 177 -9.48 -5.00 -16.16
N GLY A 178 -8.86 -4.03 -15.49
CA GLY A 178 -8.57 -4.06 -14.05
C GLY A 178 -7.15 -4.55 -13.72
N SER A 179 -6.28 -4.75 -14.71
CA SER A 179 -4.90 -5.20 -14.45
C SER A 179 -4.02 -4.11 -13.85
N ALA A 180 -3.02 -4.53 -13.08
CA ALA A 180 -2.00 -3.67 -12.50
C ALA A 180 -0.61 -4.28 -12.59
N ARG A 181 0.37 -3.46 -12.95
CA ARG A 181 1.79 -3.79 -12.84
C ARG A 181 2.42 -2.88 -11.81
N THR A 182 2.97 -3.49 -10.76
CA THR A 182 3.66 -2.80 -9.67
C THR A 182 5.15 -3.04 -9.77
N LEU A 183 5.94 -1.97 -9.74
CA LEU A 183 7.39 -2.03 -9.59
C LEU A 183 7.75 -1.16 -8.39
N GLY A 184 8.53 -1.70 -7.45
CA GLY A 184 8.86 -0.98 -6.25
C GLY A 184 10.22 -1.37 -5.66
N GLY A 185 10.70 -0.51 -4.78
CA GLY A 185 11.91 -0.76 -4.02
C GLY A 185 12.03 0.16 -2.81
N ARG A 186 12.76 -0.33 -1.82
CA ARG A 186 13.11 0.40 -0.60
C ARG A 186 14.59 0.26 -0.33
N ILE A 187 15.23 1.34 0.07
CA ILE A 187 16.56 1.32 0.68
C ILE A 187 16.48 2.03 2.01
N SER A 188 16.99 1.38 3.05
CA SER A 188 17.01 1.89 4.41
C SER A 188 18.41 1.73 4.99
N PHE A 189 18.93 2.78 5.58
CA PHE A 189 20.20 2.79 6.30
C PHE A 189 19.93 3.13 7.75
N LEU A 190 20.55 2.39 8.67
CA LEU A 190 20.49 2.64 10.10
C LEU A 190 21.93 2.76 10.61
N ALA A 191 22.20 3.79 11.40
CA ALA A 191 23.46 3.96 12.10
C ALA A 191 23.22 4.33 13.57
N GLN A 192 23.82 3.55 14.45
CA GLN A 192 23.99 3.89 15.85
C GLN A 192 25.24 4.77 15.97
N ILE A 193 25.03 6.05 16.20
CA ILE A 193 26.10 7.04 16.33
C ILE A 193 26.83 6.86 17.67
N ASN A 194 26.06 6.57 18.72
CA ASN A 194 26.52 6.20 20.06
C ASN A 194 25.41 5.42 20.78
N GLU A 195 25.60 5.05 22.05
CA GLU A 195 24.64 4.24 22.83
C GLU A 195 23.25 4.88 22.97
N ASP A 196 23.13 6.19 22.77
CA ASP A 196 21.90 6.95 22.96
C ASP A 196 21.27 7.44 21.65
N VAL A 197 22.02 7.48 20.53
CA VAL A 197 21.60 8.16 19.30
C VAL A 197 21.65 7.23 18.09
N ASP A 198 20.49 6.99 17.50
CA ASP A 198 20.30 6.27 16.25
C ASP A 198 19.81 7.21 15.15
N ILE A 199 20.33 7.03 13.94
CA ILE A 199 19.88 7.74 12.75
C ILE A 199 19.45 6.73 11.71
N ARG A 200 18.20 6.84 11.26
CA ARG A 200 17.64 6.03 10.17
C ARG A 200 17.32 6.92 8.99
N LEU A 201 17.84 6.55 7.82
CA LEU A 201 17.50 7.16 6.53
C LEU A 201 16.76 6.14 5.69
N SER A 202 15.71 6.52 4.99
CA SER A 202 14.97 5.61 4.11
C SER A 202 14.48 6.30 2.85
N ALA A 203 14.51 5.58 1.74
CA ALA A 203 13.91 5.97 0.48
C ALA A 203 13.05 4.81 -0.02
N TYR A 204 11.79 5.10 -0.32
CA TYR A 204 10.80 4.17 -0.84
C TYR A 204 10.28 4.70 -2.16
N LEU A 205 10.29 3.87 -3.18
CA LEU A 205 9.81 4.19 -4.52
C LEU A 205 8.87 3.08 -4.98
N GLN A 206 7.70 3.43 -5.47
CA GLN A 206 6.77 2.49 -6.08
C GLN A 206 6.05 3.15 -7.25
N GLY A 207 5.96 2.44 -8.37
CA GLY A 207 5.12 2.78 -9.52
C GLY A 207 4.10 1.68 -9.77
N ILE A 208 2.84 2.07 -9.95
CA ILE A 208 1.75 1.19 -10.39
C ILE A 208 1.24 1.71 -11.72
N SER A 209 1.31 0.87 -12.74
CA SER A 209 0.65 1.09 -14.03
C SER A 209 -0.53 0.15 -14.13
N ALA A 210 -1.74 0.69 -14.21
CA ALA A 210 -2.97 -0.09 -14.31
C ALA A 210 -3.76 0.26 -15.57
N MET A 211 -4.60 -0.67 -15.99
CA MET A 211 -5.47 -0.55 -17.15
C MET A 211 -6.89 -0.93 -16.79
N GLY A 212 -7.83 -0.02 -17.02
CA GLY A 212 -9.25 -0.28 -16.77
C GLY A 212 -9.69 0.12 -15.37
N SER A 213 -10.94 -0.19 -15.06
CA SER A 213 -11.56 0.10 -13.78
C SER A 213 -12.36 -1.10 -13.29
N ASP A 214 -12.58 -1.17 -11.98
CA ASP A 214 -13.32 -2.28 -11.36
C ASP A 214 -14.84 -2.02 -11.32
N VAL A 215 -15.32 -1.10 -12.17
CA VAL A 215 -16.73 -0.69 -12.22
C VAL A 215 -17.42 -1.26 -13.45
N ALA A 216 -18.59 -1.85 -13.24
CA ALA A 216 -19.47 -2.31 -14.30
C ALA A 216 -20.71 -1.42 -14.38
N LEU A 217 -21.09 -1.03 -15.60
CA LEU A 217 -22.39 -0.41 -15.84
C LEU A 217 -23.49 -1.43 -15.58
N ARG A 218 -24.52 -1.04 -14.82
CA ARG A 218 -25.67 -1.87 -14.52
C ARG A 218 -26.95 -1.28 -15.10
N ASP A 219 -27.83 -2.15 -15.55
CA ASP A 219 -29.16 -1.76 -15.97
C ASP A 219 -29.94 -1.20 -14.76
N PRO A 220 -30.57 -0.01 -14.88
CA PRO A 220 -31.18 0.67 -13.75
C PRO A 220 -32.44 -0.01 -13.20
N VAL A 221 -33.06 -0.95 -13.94
CA VAL A 221 -34.30 -1.63 -13.55
C VAL A 221 -34.02 -3.03 -13.02
N SER A 222 -33.23 -3.81 -13.75
CA SER A 222 -32.88 -5.20 -13.40
C SER A 222 -31.66 -5.32 -12.50
N HIS A 223 -30.85 -4.25 -12.40
CA HIS A 223 -29.56 -4.23 -11.70
C HIS A 223 -28.53 -5.25 -12.22
N ALA A 224 -28.80 -5.90 -13.35
CA ALA A 224 -27.87 -6.80 -14.02
C ALA A 224 -26.73 -5.99 -14.66
N ALA A 225 -25.55 -6.61 -14.78
CA ALA A 225 -24.44 -6.00 -15.52
C ALA A 225 -24.82 -5.85 -16.99
N ALA A 226 -24.69 -4.64 -17.54
CA ALA A 226 -25.22 -4.27 -18.85
C ALA A 226 -24.52 -4.97 -20.02
N ALA A 227 -23.25 -5.35 -19.84
CA ALA A 227 -22.46 -6.04 -20.86
C ALA A 227 -22.25 -7.53 -20.56
N GLY A 228 -22.63 -8.01 -19.37
CA GLY A 228 -22.31 -9.35 -18.87
C GLY A 228 -21.51 -9.29 -17.56
N PRO A 229 -21.33 -10.43 -16.86
CA PRO A 229 -20.72 -10.46 -15.53
C PRO A 229 -19.22 -10.10 -15.54
N TYR A 230 -18.51 -10.34 -16.65
CA TYR A 230 -17.07 -10.08 -16.80
C TYR A 230 -16.75 -9.18 -18.00
N ASP A 231 -17.76 -8.61 -18.65
CA ASP A 231 -17.58 -7.76 -19.81
C ASP A 231 -17.84 -6.30 -19.43
N GLN A 232 -16.98 -5.41 -19.93
CA GLN A 232 -17.05 -3.97 -19.74
C GLN A 232 -16.77 -3.28 -21.06
N SER A 233 -17.66 -2.40 -21.49
CA SER A 233 -17.47 -1.64 -22.74
C SER A 233 -17.38 -0.16 -22.42
N TYR A 234 -16.17 0.35 -22.28
CA TYR A 234 -15.89 1.78 -22.19
C TYR A 234 -15.40 2.31 -23.53
N ALA A 235 -15.95 3.44 -23.98
CA ALA A 235 -15.56 4.06 -25.24
C ALA A 235 -14.10 4.55 -25.26
N LEU A 236 -13.51 4.80 -24.08
CA LEU A 236 -12.15 5.27 -23.90
C LEU A 236 -11.37 4.27 -23.05
N ALA A 237 -10.10 4.07 -23.39
CA ALA A 237 -9.17 3.37 -22.50
C ALA A 237 -9.00 4.17 -21.19
N GLN A 238 -8.89 3.45 -20.08
CA GLN A 238 -8.76 4.03 -18.74
C GLN A 238 -7.40 3.63 -18.13
N PRO A 239 -6.26 4.05 -18.69
CA PRO A 239 -4.97 3.81 -18.05
C PRO A 239 -4.85 4.69 -16.81
N SER A 240 -4.22 4.15 -15.76
CA SER A 240 -3.79 4.94 -14.61
C SER A 240 -2.34 4.67 -14.27
N LEU A 241 -1.66 5.73 -13.85
CA LEU A 241 -0.29 5.69 -13.36
C LEU A 241 -0.29 6.32 -11.98
N ASN A 242 0.16 5.57 -10.98
CA ASN A 242 0.35 6.07 -9.63
C ASN A 242 1.82 5.85 -9.24
N THR A 243 2.51 6.91 -8.87
CA THR A 243 3.90 6.84 -8.42
C THR A 243 4.00 7.44 -7.03
N VAL A 244 4.61 6.70 -6.11
CA VAL A 244 4.88 7.12 -4.74
C VAL A 244 6.39 7.15 -4.54
N SER A 245 6.87 8.29 -4.06
CA SER A 245 8.25 8.46 -3.64
C SER A 245 8.26 9.05 -2.24
N VAL A 246 8.76 8.31 -1.27
CA VAL A 246 8.87 8.73 0.13
C VAL A 246 10.32 8.71 0.53
N TYR A 247 10.78 9.82 1.08
CA TYR A 247 12.11 9.96 1.67
C TYR A 247 11.92 10.38 3.13
N SER A 248 12.59 9.69 4.04
CA SER A 248 12.53 9.98 5.46
C SER A 248 13.90 9.91 6.10
N GLY A 249 14.09 10.76 7.11
CA GLY A 249 15.21 10.70 8.04
C GLY A 249 14.63 10.78 9.44
N VAL A 250 14.98 9.84 10.29
CA VAL A 250 14.53 9.77 11.67
C VAL A 250 15.76 9.75 12.57
N ILE A 251 15.75 10.59 13.60
CA ILE A 251 16.75 10.60 14.66
C ILE A 251 16.06 10.19 15.95
N ASP A 252 16.48 9.04 16.48
CA ASP A 252 16.06 8.56 17.79
C ASP A 252 17.15 8.89 18.81
N TRP A 253 16.79 9.65 19.83
CA TRP A 253 17.66 9.99 20.95
C TRP A 253 17.06 9.48 22.27
N ASN A 254 17.70 8.47 22.85
CA ASN A 254 17.37 7.89 24.13
C ASN A 254 18.09 8.66 25.25
N LEU A 255 17.35 9.54 25.93
CA LEU A 255 17.80 10.13 27.19
C LEU A 255 17.39 9.18 28.33
N GLN A 256 18.14 9.17 29.44
CA GLN A 256 17.81 8.32 30.60
C GLN A 256 16.38 8.51 31.14
N TRP A 257 15.73 9.63 30.84
CA TRP A 257 14.40 10.01 31.33
C TRP A 257 13.35 10.22 30.22
N ALA A 258 13.74 10.16 28.94
CA ALA A 258 12.84 10.37 27.81
C ALA A 258 13.41 9.80 26.49
N LYS A 259 12.54 9.38 25.58
CA LYS A 259 12.92 9.12 24.18
C LYS A 259 12.44 10.28 23.32
N LEU A 260 13.34 10.91 22.58
CA LEU A 260 13.01 11.93 21.58
C LEU A 260 13.17 11.31 20.19
N THR A 261 12.13 11.42 19.37
CA THR A 261 12.15 11.01 17.96
C THR A 261 11.88 12.25 17.12
N SER A 262 12.74 12.53 16.15
CA SER A 262 12.60 13.65 15.20
C SER A 262 12.76 13.19 13.77
#